data_AF-A0A2V6FM99-F1
#
_entry.id   AF-A0A2V6FM99-F1
#
_cell.length_a   1.000
_cell.length_b   1.000
_cell.length_c   1.000
_cell.angle_alpha   90.00
_cell.angle_beta   90.00
_cell.angle_gamma   90.00
#
_symmetry.space_group_name_H-M   'P 1'
#
loop_
_entity.id
_entity.type
_entity.pdbx_description
1 polymer ?
#
loop_
_entity_poly.entity_id
_entity_poly.type
_entity_poly.pdbx_seq_one_letter_code
_entity_poly.pdbx_strand_id
1 'polypeptide(L)'
;MRVAGPGVPNTTVALDFCPSLKEAALRSCTAYLSVKNITANPQGAVLDAYESAKGALLARSVQLNPDELPALLPRFPAFQSLTGHTAASALQQLGVKPEPPPERAAAVAEIRPVPPEYAGKVLTRRTALIGNAFVLGALLAMFGVLGLMFWGGTTAFPDSKPTRQASPAEKALGIALIALGGLAFLGVGATFFIDPSWLGNRYLSKRVRKEFARRPAHLVDPENPDATFVEVVPKLNWGQMKLESASDVGFLLLDKQRREILFEGDKECYRIPAAAVTSCEVEVHIVGQGTHGATRVFYVVLRGHHPGGFWEAPVRKRGDTGLFLSRKRQRWTDGLRREILEMRGHPV
;
A
#
# COMPACT_ATOMS: atom_id res chain seq x y z
N MET A 1 6.60 -25.19 -8.96
CA MET A 1 6.91 -25.84 -10.26
C MET A 1 7.58 -24.82 -11.17
N ARG A 2 8.45 -25.26 -12.10
CA ARG A 2 9.28 -24.40 -12.96
C ARG A 2 8.52 -24.05 -14.23
N VAL A 3 8.44 -22.77 -14.60
CA VAL A 3 8.06 -22.37 -15.95
C VAL A 3 9.03 -21.32 -16.45
N ALA A 4 9.72 -21.62 -17.55
CA ALA A 4 10.44 -20.61 -18.30
C ALA A 4 9.40 -19.74 -19.02
N GLY A 5 9.37 -18.45 -18.72
CA GLY A 5 8.42 -17.54 -19.36
C GLY A 5 8.77 -17.31 -20.83
N PRO A 6 7.78 -17.22 -21.73
CA PRO A 6 8.04 -16.86 -23.12
C PRO A 6 8.54 -15.41 -23.19
N GLY A 7 9.79 -15.21 -23.63
CA GLY A 7 10.29 -13.90 -24.09
C GLY A 7 11.30 -13.17 -23.20
N VAL A 8 11.66 -13.68 -22.01
CA VAL A 8 12.76 -13.10 -21.21
C VAL A 8 13.76 -14.19 -20.86
N PRO A 9 15.00 -14.16 -21.40
CA PRO A 9 15.99 -15.17 -21.10
C PRO A 9 16.27 -15.20 -19.59
N ASN A 10 16.47 -16.42 -19.06
CA ASN A 10 16.82 -16.66 -17.67
C ASN A 10 15.81 -16.15 -16.63
N THR A 11 14.51 -16.21 -16.90
CA THR A 11 13.49 -15.88 -15.88
C THR A 11 12.80 -17.14 -15.38
N THR A 12 12.73 -17.30 -14.06
CA THR A 12 11.97 -18.35 -13.39
C THR A 12 10.73 -17.77 -12.73
N VAL A 13 9.59 -18.39 -12.96
CA VAL A 13 8.32 -18.05 -12.32
C VAL A 13 7.94 -19.15 -11.35
N ALA A 14 7.61 -18.77 -10.12
CA ALA A 14 6.97 -19.64 -9.12
C ALA A 14 5.53 -19.15 -8.91
N LEU A 15 4.60 -20.09 -8.87
CA LEU A 15 3.21 -19.85 -8.52
C LEU A 15 2.93 -20.64 -7.25
N ASP A 16 2.61 -19.93 -6.18
CA ASP A 16 2.21 -20.51 -4.91
C ASP A 16 0.68 -20.53 -4.87
N PHE A 17 0.12 -21.72 -4.77
CA PHE A 17 -1.32 -21.94 -4.69
C PHE A 17 -1.63 -22.78 -3.45
N CYS A 18 -2.67 -22.44 -2.70
CA CYS A 18 -3.04 -23.17 -1.49
C CYS A 18 -3.62 -24.54 -1.88
N PRO A 19 -3.03 -25.67 -1.45
CA PRO A 19 -3.36 -27.00 -1.96
C PRO A 19 -4.66 -27.60 -1.36
N SER A 20 -5.64 -26.81 -0.92
CA SER A 20 -6.89 -27.36 -0.38
C SER A 20 -7.78 -27.93 -1.50
N LEU A 21 -7.38 -29.11 -1.98
CA LEU A 21 -8.06 -30.01 -2.90
C LEU A 21 -9.28 -30.67 -2.23
N LYS A 22 -10.26 -29.86 -1.85
CA LYS A 22 -11.66 -30.27 -1.84
C LYS A 22 -12.41 -29.23 -2.64
N GLU A 23 -13.05 -29.66 -3.72
CA GLU A 23 -13.65 -28.86 -4.80
C GLU A 23 -14.57 -27.71 -4.33
N ALA A 24 -15.06 -27.76 -3.09
CA ALA A 24 -15.91 -26.73 -2.51
C ALA A 24 -15.18 -25.48 -1.98
N ALA A 25 -13.85 -25.49 -1.81
CA ALA A 25 -13.10 -24.37 -1.19
C ALA A 25 -12.35 -23.45 -2.18
N LEU A 26 -12.44 -23.71 -3.49
CA LEU A 26 -11.73 -22.95 -4.53
C LEU A 26 -12.06 -21.44 -4.53
N ARG A 27 -13.23 -21.05 -4.01
CA ARG A 27 -13.69 -19.64 -4.01
C ARG A 27 -12.89 -18.70 -3.11
N SER A 28 -12.04 -19.22 -2.21
CA SER A 28 -11.21 -18.38 -1.32
C SER A 28 -9.71 -18.58 -1.48
N CYS A 29 -9.27 -19.39 -2.46
CA CYS A 29 -7.85 -19.69 -2.60
C CYS A 29 -7.13 -18.55 -3.32
N THR A 30 -6.36 -17.76 -2.58
CA THR A 30 -5.53 -16.71 -3.16
C THR A 30 -4.30 -17.33 -3.81
N ALA A 31 -4.10 -17.06 -5.10
CA ALA A 31 -2.88 -17.45 -5.82
C ALA A 31 -1.83 -16.34 -5.69
N TYR A 32 -0.56 -16.71 -5.53
CA TYR A 32 0.55 -15.76 -5.46
C TYR A 32 1.59 -16.08 -6.53
N LEU A 33 2.07 -15.05 -7.22
CA LEU A 33 3.07 -15.13 -8.27
C LEU A 33 4.40 -14.53 -7.79
N SER A 34 5.47 -15.30 -7.88
CA SER A 34 6.84 -14.85 -7.61
C SER A 34 7.68 -14.99 -8.88
N VAL A 35 8.40 -13.93 -9.26
CA VAL A 35 9.20 -13.88 -10.50
C VAL A 35 10.64 -13.53 -10.16
N LYS A 36 11.58 -14.33 -10.65
CA LYS A 36 13.01 -14.18 -10.36
C LYS A 36 13.81 -14.26 -11.66
N ASN A 37 14.66 -13.28 -11.89
CA ASN A 37 15.66 -13.33 -12.95
C ASN A 37 16.87 -14.10 -12.42
N ILE A 38 17.14 -15.27 -12.97
CA ILE A 38 18.23 -16.14 -12.56
C ILE A 38 19.47 -15.84 -13.40
N THR A 39 20.65 -15.93 -12.79
CA THR A 39 21.88 -15.84 -13.58
C THR A 39 22.09 -17.18 -14.29
N ALA A 40 22.33 -17.17 -15.60
CA ALA A 40 22.61 -18.40 -16.34
C ALA A 40 23.80 -19.12 -15.71
N ASN A 41 23.61 -20.39 -15.33
CA ASN A 41 24.71 -21.21 -14.82
C ASN A 41 25.61 -21.60 -16.01
N PRO A 42 26.90 -21.17 -16.06
CA PRO A 42 27.80 -21.53 -17.15
C PRO A 42 28.09 -23.04 -17.22
N GLN A 43 27.82 -23.81 -16.16
CA GLN A 43 28.11 -25.26 -16.07
C GLN A 43 26.97 -26.16 -16.57
N GLY A 44 25.96 -25.59 -17.24
CA GLY A 44 24.84 -26.35 -17.80
C GLY A 44 23.60 -26.33 -16.91
N ALA A 45 22.45 -26.62 -17.53
CA ALA A 45 21.09 -26.28 -17.10
C ALA A 45 20.54 -27.11 -15.92
N VAL A 46 21.33 -27.40 -14.89
CA VAL A 46 20.77 -27.82 -13.60
C VAL A 46 20.19 -26.57 -12.95
N LEU A 47 18.95 -26.26 -13.31
CA LEU A 47 18.19 -25.18 -12.70
C LEU A 47 17.91 -25.55 -11.24
N ASP A 48 18.52 -24.80 -10.34
CA ASP A 48 18.21 -24.84 -8.92
C ASP A 48 16.70 -24.66 -8.66
N ALA A 49 16.20 -25.16 -7.52
CA ALA A 49 14.85 -24.84 -7.07
C ALA A 49 14.69 -23.31 -6.96
N TYR A 50 13.46 -22.79 -7.13
CA TYR A 50 13.21 -21.34 -7.14
C TYR A 50 13.83 -20.62 -5.92
N GLU A 51 13.69 -21.25 -4.74
CA GLU A 51 14.25 -20.76 -3.47
C GLU A 51 15.79 -20.75 -3.48
N SER A 52 16.43 -21.76 -4.06
CA SER A 52 17.90 -21.91 -4.05
C SER A 52 18.60 -21.24 -5.23
N ALA A 53 17.87 -20.93 -6.32
CA ALA A 53 18.45 -20.33 -7.52
C ALA A 53 19.08 -18.96 -7.22
N LYS A 54 20.29 -18.70 -7.69
CA LYS A 54 20.90 -17.37 -7.56
C LYS A 54 20.31 -16.42 -8.62
N GLY A 55 19.82 -15.26 -8.17
CA GLY A 55 19.15 -14.33 -9.08
C GLY A 55 18.54 -13.11 -8.38
N ALA A 56 18.20 -12.11 -9.18
CA ALA A 56 17.46 -10.94 -8.73
C ALA A 56 15.96 -11.25 -8.69
N LEU A 57 15.37 -11.16 -7.50
CA LEU A 57 13.92 -11.30 -7.33
C LEU A 57 13.23 -10.06 -7.92
N LEU A 58 12.47 -10.26 -8.99
CA LEU A 58 11.75 -9.17 -9.68
C LEU A 58 10.40 -8.89 -9.02
N ALA A 59 9.70 -9.95 -8.61
CA ALA A 59 8.42 -9.89 -7.93
C ALA A 59 8.36 -11.01 -6.88
N ARG A 60 7.89 -10.69 -5.67
CA ARG A 60 7.72 -11.67 -4.60
C ARG A 60 6.26 -11.74 -4.20
N SER A 61 5.67 -12.92 -4.29
CA SER A 61 4.34 -13.24 -3.77
C SER A 61 3.29 -12.18 -4.15
N VAL A 62 3.24 -11.81 -5.43
CA VAL A 62 2.22 -10.91 -5.96
C VAL A 62 0.90 -11.67 -5.98
N GLN A 63 -0.05 -11.21 -5.19
CA GLN A 63 -1.40 -11.77 -5.19
C GLN A 63 -2.03 -11.61 -6.57
N LEU A 64 -2.47 -12.72 -7.15
CA LEU A 64 -3.21 -12.75 -8.40
C LEU A 64 -4.71 -12.68 -8.14
N ASN A 65 -5.41 -11.89 -8.94
CA ASN A 65 -6.87 -11.87 -8.93
C ASN A 65 -7.44 -13.11 -9.63
N PRO A 66 -8.72 -13.43 -9.38
CA PRO A 66 -9.42 -14.51 -10.09
C PRO A 66 -9.36 -14.39 -11.62
N ASP A 67 -9.30 -13.18 -12.16
CA ASP A 67 -9.23 -12.95 -13.61
C ASP A 67 -7.80 -12.96 -14.17
N GLU A 68 -6.80 -12.67 -13.34
CA GLU A 68 -5.40 -12.64 -13.75
C GLU A 68 -4.84 -14.05 -13.95
N LEU A 69 -5.22 -15.00 -13.09
CA LEU A 69 -4.74 -16.37 -13.18
C LEU A 69 -5.11 -17.02 -14.54
N PRO A 70 -6.37 -16.98 -15.01
CA PRO A 70 -6.73 -17.47 -16.32
C PRO A 70 -6.02 -16.77 -17.48
N ALA A 71 -5.77 -15.46 -17.37
CA ALA A 71 -5.02 -14.72 -18.37
C ALA A 71 -3.55 -15.20 -18.49
N LEU A 72 -2.99 -15.75 -17.41
CA LEU A 72 -1.65 -16.33 -17.40
C LEU A 72 -1.64 -17.79 -17.91
N LEU A 73 -2.71 -18.56 -17.74
CA LEU A 73 -2.73 -19.99 -18.12
C LEU A 73 -2.28 -20.29 -19.56
N PRO A 74 -2.70 -19.53 -20.60
CA PRO A 74 -2.24 -19.77 -21.98
C PRO A 74 -0.74 -19.53 -22.18
N ARG A 75 -0.12 -18.67 -21.36
CA ARG A 75 1.30 -18.31 -21.47
C ARG A 75 2.21 -19.28 -20.73
N PHE A 76 1.67 -20.10 -19.84
CA PHE A 76 2.42 -21.00 -18.98
C PHE A 76 1.74 -22.38 -18.95
N PRO A 77 1.95 -23.23 -19.97
CA PRO A 77 1.29 -24.54 -20.10
C PRO A 77 1.47 -25.45 -18.88
N ALA A 78 2.60 -25.31 -18.16
CA ALA A 78 2.88 -26.03 -16.92
C ALA A 78 1.82 -25.81 -15.81
N PHE A 79 1.06 -24.72 -15.86
CA PHE A 79 -0.05 -24.52 -14.92
C PHE A 79 -1.25 -25.44 -15.19
N GLN A 80 -1.45 -25.90 -16.43
CA GLN A 80 -2.52 -26.84 -16.76
C GLN A 80 -2.27 -28.21 -16.11
N SER A 81 -1.01 -28.67 -16.07
CA SER A 81 -0.65 -29.93 -15.42
C SER A 81 -0.83 -29.92 -13.90
N LEU A 82 -0.74 -28.76 -13.25
CA LEU A 82 -0.90 -28.64 -11.78
C LEU A 82 -2.35 -28.53 -11.35
N THR A 83 -3.14 -27.80 -12.13
CA THR A 83 -4.54 -27.55 -11.80
C THR A 83 -5.44 -28.70 -12.25
N GLY A 84 -4.94 -29.61 -13.09
CA GLY A 84 -5.75 -30.65 -13.73
C GLY A 84 -6.82 -30.08 -14.66
N HIS A 85 -6.75 -28.78 -14.94
CA HIS A 85 -7.73 -28.02 -15.67
C HIS A 85 -7.05 -27.35 -16.86
N THR A 86 -7.66 -27.48 -18.03
CA THR A 86 -7.25 -26.68 -19.18
C THR A 86 -7.58 -25.21 -18.90
N ALA A 87 -6.90 -24.27 -19.57
CA ALA A 87 -7.25 -22.86 -19.44
C ALA A 87 -8.74 -22.61 -19.67
N ALA A 88 -9.33 -23.34 -20.62
CA ALA A 88 -10.76 -23.28 -20.93
C ALA A 88 -11.65 -23.84 -19.79
N SER A 89 -11.29 -24.96 -19.16
CA SER A 89 -12.10 -25.53 -18.07
C SER A 89 -11.96 -24.71 -16.79
N ALA A 90 -10.79 -24.16 -16.50
CA ALA A 90 -10.59 -23.24 -15.38
C ALA A 90 -11.44 -21.97 -15.55
N LEU A 91 -11.47 -21.39 -16.75
CA LEU A 91 -12.33 -20.25 -17.09
C LEU A 91 -13.82 -20.57 -16.91
N GLN A 92 -14.28 -21.74 -17.37
CA GLN A 92 -15.66 -22.18 -17.20
C GLN A 92 -16.03 -22.40 -15.73
N GLN A 93 -15.16 -23.03 -14.93
CA GLN A 93 -15.40 -23.27 -13.51
C GLN A 93 -15.40 -22.01 -12.67
N LEU A 94 -14.54 -21.04 -13.01
CA LEU A 94 -14.53 -19.73 -12.36
C LEU A 94 -15.79 -18.91 -12.69
N GLY A 95 -16.63 -19.37 -13.62
CA GLY A 95 -17.82 -18.65 -14.04
C GLY A 95 -17.49 -17.31 -14.70
N VAL A 96 -16.24 -17.13 -15.13
CA VAL A 96 -15.81 -15.94 -15.89
C VAL A 96 -16.43 -16.09 -17.25
N LYS A 97 -17.65 -15.56 -17.41
CA LYS A 97 -18.31 -15.45 -18.70
C LYS A 97 -17.34 -14.68 -19.59
N PRO A 98 -16.81 -15.26 -20.69
CA PRO A 98 -15.87 -14.55 -21.54
C PRO A 98 -16.53 -13.24 -21.95
N GLU A 99 -15.98 -12.14 -21.44
CA GLU A 99 -16.50 -10.81 -21.75
C GLU A 99 -16.36 -10.67 -23.28
N PRO A 100 -17.47 -10.39 -24.00
CA PRO A 100 -17.39 -10.24 -25.44
C PRO A 100 -16.28 -9.22 -25.75
N PRO A 101 -15.47 -9.46 -26.80
CA PRO A 101 -14.37 -8.56 -27.14
C PRO A 101 -14.94 -7.13 -27.18
N PRO A 102 -14.43 -6.22 -26.34
CA PRO A 102 -15.08 -4.94 -26.15
C PRO A 102 -15.18 -4.25 -27.51
N GLU A 103 -16.41 -4.00 -27.96
CA GLU A 103 -16.67 -3.01 -29.00
C GLU A 103 -15.87 -1.77 -28.60
N ARG A 104 -14.95 -1.33 -29.47
CA ARG A 104 -13.95 -0.26 -29.24
C ARG A 104 -14.36 0.62 -28.06
N ALA A 105 -13.66 0.48 -26.94
CA ALA A 105 -13.95 1.23 -25.73
C ALA A 105 -14.15 2.72 -26.08
N ALA A 106 -15.38 3.20 -25.93
CA ALA A 106 -15.75 4.55 -26.38
C ALA A 106 -15.02 5.63 -25.59
N ALA A 107 -14.51 5.29 -24.40
CA ALA A 107 -13.74 6.17 -23.55
C ALA A 107 -12.44 5.49 -23.12
N VAL A 108 -11.39 6.29 -23.02
CA VAL A 108 -10.04 5.84 -22.67
C VAL A 108 -9.53 6.74 -21.54
N ALA A 109 -8.87 6.14 -20.56
CA ALA A 109 -8.17 6.83 -19.48
C ALA A 109 -6.98 7.61 -20.06
N GLU A 110 -6.90 8.89 -19.72
CA GLU A 110 -5.78 9.75 -20.07
C GLU A 110 -4.81 9.77 -18.89
N ILE A 111 -3.61 9.24 -19.12
CA ILE A 111 -2.54 9.20 -18.12
C ILE A 111 -1.38 9.99 -18.69
N ARG A 112 -1.06 11.09 -18.03
CA ARG A 112 0.04 11.96 -18.44
C ARG A 112 1.12 11.94 -17.37
N PRO A 113 2.40 11.77 -17.76
CA PRO A 113 3.48 12.06 -16.83
C PRO A 113 3.45 13.54 -16.47
N VAL A 114 3.71 13.85 -15.20
CA VAL A 114 3.95 15.22 -14.76
C VAL A 114 5.20 15.73 -15.47
N PRO A 115 5.22 17.01 -15.93
CA PRO A 115 6.42 17.57 -16.54
C PRO A 115 7.67 17.39 -15.64
N PRO A 116 8.83 17.06 -16.21
CA PRO A 116 10.02 16.64 -15.45
C PRO A 116 10.53 17.69 -14.46
N GLU A 117 10.25 18.98 -14.69
CA GLU A 117 10.57 20.06 -13.77
C GLU A 117 9.80 19.99 -12.44
N TYR A 118 8.59 19.41 -12.45
CA TYR A 118 7.73 19.25 -11.26
C TYR A 118 7.64 17.81 -10.75
N ALA A 119 8.03 16.83 -11.57
CA ALA A 119 7.91 15.42 -11.24
C ALA A 119 8.90 14.99 -10.14
N GLY A 120 8.44 14.16 -9.20
CA GLY A 120 9.31 13.53 -8.20
C GLY A 120 9.87 14.48 -7.13
N LYS A 121 9.27 15.66 -6.94
CA LYS A 121 9.71 16.67 -5.96
C LYS A 121 9.14 16.42 -4.57
N VAL A 122 8.07 15.62 -4.48
CA VAL A 122 7.43 15.24 -3.23
C VAL A 122 8.02 13.94 -2.67
N LEU A 123 7.98 12.83 -3.41
CA LEU A 123 8.43 11.50 -2.94
C LEU A 123 9.94 11.31 -3.10
N THR A 124 10.70 12.22 -2.48
CA THR A 124 12.15 12.16 -2.43
C THR A 124 12.64 11.25 -1.29
N ARG A 125 13.88 10.74 -1.38
CA ARG A 125 14.51 10.05 -0.25
C ARG A 125 14.56 10.93 1.01
N ARG A 126 14.75 12.24 0.84
CA ARG A 126 14.79 13.20 1.95
C ARG A 126 13.45 13.29 2.68
N THR A 127 12.33 13.36 1.96
CA THR A 127 11.00 13.41 2.58
C THR A 127 10.65 12.11 3.26
N ALA A 128 11.03 10.97 2.67
CA ALA A 128 10.91 9.67 3.32
C ALA A 128 11.75 9.58 4.62
N LEU A 129 12.99 10.07 4.62
CA LEU A 129 13.82 10.14 5.83
C LEU A 129 13.23 11.06 6.91
N ILE A 130 12.70 12.22 6.53
CA ILE A 130 12.01 13.12 7.46
C ILE A 130 10.78 12.44 8.08
N GLY A 131 9.98 11.74 7.26
CA GLY A 131 8.83 10.97 7.74
C GLY A 131 9.23 9.93 8.80
N ASN A 132 10.30 9.17 8.53
CA ASN A 132 10.82 8.19 9.48
C ASN A 132 11.46 8.83 10.72
N ALA A 133 12.10 9.99 10.58
CA ALA A 133 12.63 10.75 11.71
C ALA A 133 11.53 11.22 12.67
N PHE A 134 10.31 11.52 12.18
CA PHE A 134 9.18 11.80 13.06
C PHE A 134 8.76 10.57 13.88
N VAL A 135 8.72 9.39 13.26
CA VAL A 135 8.37 8.14 13.95
C VAL A 135 9.43 7.78 15.00
N LEU A 136 10.71 7.85 14.62
CA LEU A 136 11.82 7.61 15.54
C LEU A 136 11.88 8.66 16.66
N GLY A 137 11.60 9.94 16.35
CA GLY A 137 11.54 11.02 17.32
C GLY A 137 10.43 10.78 18.35
N ALA A 138 9.26 10.32 17.94
CA ALA A 138 8.18 9.95 18.85
C ALA A 138 8.58 8.77 19.76
N LEU A 139 9.26 7.76 19.22
CA LEU A 139 9.78 6.63 19.99
C LEU A 139 10.83 7.09 21.02
N LEU A 140 11.78 7.93 20.62
CA LEU A 140 12.78 8.51 21.52
C LEU A 140 12.14 9.39 22.60
N ALA A 141 11.11 10.17 22.25
CA ALA A 141 10.36 10.96 23.21
C ALA A 141 9.68 10.08 24.26
N MET A 142 9.12 8.94 23.86
CA MET A 142 8.53 7.97 24.80
C MET A 142 9.57 7.46 25.82
N PHE A 143 10.77 7.10 25.36
CA PHE A 143 11.85 6.69 26.27
C PHE A 143 12.38 7.85 27.13
N GLY A 144 12.51 9.05 26.57
CA GLY A 144 12.94 10.24 27.31
C GLY A 144 11.99 10.58 28.44
N VAL A 145 10.68 10.43 28.20
CA VAL A 145 9.65 10.63 29.22
C VAL A 145 9.71 9.57 30.32
N LEU A 146 9.92 8.30 29.98
CA LEU A 146 10.13 7.24 30.98
C LEU A 146 11.38 7.53 31.83
N GLY A 147 12.46 8.00 31.20
CA GLY A 147 13.66 8.47 31.90
C GLY A 147 13.37 9.63 32.85
N LEU A 148 12.55 10.59 32.44
CA LEU A 148 12.13 11.71 33.29
C LEU A 148 11.34 11.25 34.50
N MET A 149 10.41 10.31 34.32
CA MET A 149 9.63 9.72 35.42
C MET A 149 10.53 8.94 36.38
N PHE A 150 11.48 8.16 35.85
CA PHE A 150 12.44 7.42 36.65
C PHE A 150 13.33 8.37 37.47
N TRP A 151 13.86 9.43 36.86
CA TRP A 151 14.65 10.45 37.54
C TRP A 151 13.82 11.19 38.61
N GLY A 152 12.56 11.53 38.31
CA GLY A 152 11.65 12.09 39.29
C GLY A 152 11.43 11.15 40.48
N GLY A 153 11.28 9.85 40.22
CA GLY A 153 11.16 8.80 41.24
C GLY A 153 12.37 8.72 42.15
N THR A 154 13.58 8.63 41.59
CA THR A 154 14.82 8.55 42.39
C THR A 154 15.12 9.82 43.16
N THR A 155 14.65 10.98 42.68
CA THR A 155 14.77 12.28 43.36
C THR A 155 13.76 12.42 44.51
N ALA A 156 12.51 12.02 44.29
CA ALA A 156 11.46 12.10 45.32
C ALA A 156 11.58 11.02 46.40
N PHE A 157 12.07 9.83 46.04
CA PHE A 157 12.12 8.64 46.88
C PHE A 157 13.50 7.96 46.76
N PRO A 158 14.58 8.57 47.28
CA PRO A 158 15.91 7.97 47.23
C PRO A 158 15.95 6.70 48.10
N ASP A 159 16.34 5.57 47.50
CA ASP A 159 16.43 4.24 48.16
C ASP A 159 17.63 4.09 49.11
N SER A 160 18.37 5.17 49.35
CA SER A 160 19.55 5.13 50.22
C SER A 160 19.14 4.93 51.69
N LYS A 161 19.83 3.98 52.34
CA LYS A 161 19.95 3.79 53.81
C LYS A 161 19.75 5.08 54.64
N PRO A 162 19.25 5.00 55.90
CA PRO A 162 18.43 6.01 56.59
C PRO A 162 19.02 7.42 56.84
N THR A 163 20.19 7.78 56.31
CA THR A 163 20.88 9.03 56.63
C THR A 163 20.58 10.21 55.71
N ARG A 164 19.99 10.02 54.53
CA ARG A 164 19.65 11.15 53.63
C ARG A 164 18.16 11.23 53.35
N GLN A 165 17.44 11.92 54.24
CA GLN A 165 16.07 12.35 53.92
C GLN A 165 16.12 13.39 52.80
N ALA A 166 15.40 13.14 51.71
CA ALA A 166 15.22 14.13 50.65
C ALA A 166 14.59 15.40 51.23
N SER A 167 15.17 16.55 50.89
CA SER A 167 14.61 17.85 51.28
C SER A 167 13.21 18.02 50.68
N PRO A 168 12.31 18.83 51.30
CA PRO A 168 10.99 19.10 50.75
C PRO A 168 11.03 19.62 49.30
N ALA A 169 12.06 20.41 48.95
CA ALA A 169 12.28 20.91 47.60
C ALA A 169 12.62 19.80 46.60
N GLU A 170 13.52 18.87 46.95
CA GLU A 170 13.84 17.70 46.12
C GLU A 170 12.61 16.81 45.90
N LYS A 171 11.80 16.60 46.95
CA LYS A 171 10.53 15.85 46.84
C LYS A 171 9.55 16.53 45.90
N ALA A 172 9.32 17.83 46.07
CA ALA A 172 8.43 18.59 45.22
C ALA A 172 8.89 18.56 43.74
N LEU A 173 10.19 18.72 43.49
CA LEU A 173 10.77 18.62 42.16
C LEU A 173 10.58 17.21 41.57
N GLY A 174 10.89 16.15 42.32
CA GLY A 174 10.73 14.79 41.85
C GLY A 174 9.27 14.44 41.53
N ILE A 175 8.33 14.85 42.37
CA ILE A 175 6.88 14.70 42.12
C ILE A 175 6.48 15.47 40.85
N ALA A 176 6.96 16.71 40.69
CA ALA A 176 6.67 17.50 39.48
C ALA A 176 7.21 16.84 38.21
N LEU A 177 8.42 16.27 38.25
CA LEU A 177 8.99 15.52 37.13
C LEU A 177 8.19 14.26 36.80
N ILE A 178 7.72 13.51 37.81
CA ILE A 178 6.85 12.35 37.62
C ILE A 178 5.52 12.78 36.99
N ALA A 179 4.90 13.86 37.47
CA ALA A 179 3.62 14.34 36.96
C ALA A 179 3.73 14.84 35.52
N LEU A 180 4.75 15.64 35.22
CA LEU A 180 5.04 16.13 33.86
C LEU A 180 5.38 14.98 32.92
N GLY A 181 6.21 14.04 33.39
CA GLY A 181 6.54 12.82 32.64
C GLY A 181 5.30 11.99 32.36
N GLY A 182 4.47 11.71 33.37
CA GLY A 182 3.22 10.97 33.20
C GLY A 182 2.29 11.64 32.18
N LEU A 183 2.10 12.96 32.26
CA LEU A 183 1.27 13.69 31.30
C LEU A 183 1.85 13.65 29.87
N ALA A 184 3.17 13.84 29.74
CA ALA A 184 3.85 13.73 28.46
C ALA A 184 3.77 12.31 27.87
N PHE A 185 3.85 11.27 28.72
CA PHE A 185 3.75 9.87 28.32
C PHE A 185 2.38 9.58 27.74
N LEU A 186 1.32 10.06 28.40
CA LEU A 186 -0.05 9.94 27.90
C LEU A 186 -0.22 10.67 26.58
N GLY A 187 0.31 11.89 26.44
CA GLY A 187 0.24 12.66 25.20
C GLY A 187 0.97 11.99 24.03
N VAL A 188 2.25 11.63 24.22
CA VAL A 188 3.07 10.96 23.20
C VAL A 188 2.49 9.58 22.88
N GLY A 189 2.15 8.80 23.90
CA GLY A 189 1.53 7.49 23.76
C GLY A 189 0.22 7.55 22.97
N ALA A 190 -0.70 8.45 23.33
CA ALA A 190 -1.96 8.61 22.60
C ALA A 190 -1.72 8.93 21.12
N THR A 191 -0.85 9.89 20.82
CA THR A 191 -0.54 10.23 19.41
C THR A 191 0.10 9.06 18.65
N PHE A 192 1.04 8.34 19.28
CA PHE A 192 1.74 7.21 18.67
C PHE A 192 0.81 6.01 18.43
N PHE A 193 -0.07 5.68 19.38
CA PHE A 193 -1.01 4.56 19.24
C PHE A 193 -2.20 4.86 18.33
N ILE A 194 -2.63 6.13 18.25
CA ILE A 194 -3.73 6.54 17.35
C ILE A 194 -3.25 6.55 15.90
N ASP A 195 -2.14 7.21 15.59
CA ASP A 195 -1.57 7.21 14.24
C ASP A 195 -0.10 7.65 14.27
N PRO A 196 0.87 6.71 14.30
CA PRO A 196 2.29 7.05 14.38
C PRO A 196 2.77 7.80 13.14
N SER A 197 2.02 7.75 12.04
CA SER A 197 2.35 8.40 10.77
C SER A 197 1.78 9.82 10.66
N TRP A 198 0.99 10.30 11.63
CA TRP A 198 0.21 11.54 11.51
C TRP A 198 1.08 12.75 11.18
N LEU A 199 2.19 12.96 11.91
CA LEU A 199 3.11 14.07 11.67
C LEU A 199 3.78 13.98 10.29
N GLY A 200 4.25 12.79 9.92
CA GLY A 200 4.88 12.54 8.62
C GLY A 200 3.92 12.81 7.46
N ASN A 201 2.68 12.33 7.56
CA ASN A 201 1.66 12.54 6.55
C ASN A 201 1.16 13.99 6.50
N ARG A 202 1.06 14.68 7.64
CA ARG A 202 0.74 16.11 7.67
C ARG A 202 1.83 16.95 7.00
N TYR A 203 3.10 16.64 7.27
CA TYR A 203 4.23 17.26 6.58
C TYR A 203 4.21 16.98 5.08
N LEU A 204 4.00 15.71 4.69
CA LEU A 204 3.94 15.30 3.29
C LEU A 204 2.79 16.00 2.55
N SER A 205 1.59 16.01 3.12
CA SER A 205 0.42 16.68 2.53
C SER A 205 0.65 18.18 2.33
N LYS A 206 1.22 18.88 3.33
CA LYS A 206 1.60 20.30 3.18
C LYS A 206 2.61 20.50 2.05
N ARG A 207 3.59 19.59 1.92
CA ARG A 207 4.58 19.66 0.85
C ARG A 207 3.95 19.41 -0.52
N VAL A 208 3.05 18.43 -0.64
CA VAL A 208 2.29 18.17 -1.88
C VAL A 208 1.51 19.41 -2.29
N ARG A 209 0.71 20.01 -1.39
CA ARG A 209 -0.04 21.24 -1.67
C ARG A 209 0.86 22.36 -2.17
N LYS A 210 2.00 22.58 -1.49
CA LYS A 210 2.97 23.61 -1.87
C LYS A 210 3.59 23.37 -3.26
N GLU A 211 3.97 22.14 -3.57
CA GLU A 211 4.56 21.82 -4.87
C GLU A 211 3.52 21.83 -5.99
N PHE A 212 2.28 21.42 -5.72
CA PHE A 212 1.21 21.39 -6.73
C PHE A 212 0.66 22.78 -7.03
N ALA A 213 0.59 23.67 -6.05
CA ALA A 213 0.21 25.07 -6.24
C ALA A 213 1.15 25.84 -7.19
N ARG A 214 2.36 25.32 -7.45
CA ARG A 214 3.32 25.91 -8.39
C ARG A 214 3.15 25.40 -9.82
N ARG A 215 2.38 24.34 -10.03
CA ARG A 215 2.23 23.72 -11.35
C ARG A 215 1.23 24.51 -12.18
N PRO A 216 1.52 24.76 -13.47
CA PRO A 216 0.50 25.25 -14.38
C PRO A 216 -0.53 24.14 -14.64
N ALA A 217 -1.81 24.51 -14.67
CA ALA A 217 -2.92 23.63 -15.08
C ALA A 217 -3.01 22.28 -14.31
N HIS A 218 -3.09 22.33 -12.98
CA HIS A 218 -3.39 21.14 -12.17
C HIS A 218 -4.77 20.57 -12.53
N LEU A 219 -4.89 19.24 -12.57
CA LEU A 219 -6.18 18.58 -12.81
C LEU A 219 -7.11 18.68 -11.60
N VAL A 220 -6.52 18.69 -10.41
CA VAL A 220 -7.21 18.78 -9.13
C VAL A 220 -6.60 19.93 -8.36
N ASP A 221 -7.44 20.90 -7.97
CA ASP A 221 -6.99 21.98 -7.09
C ASP A 221 -6.59 21.40 -5.73
N PRO A 222 -5.33 21.57 -5.28
CA PRO A 222 -4.86 21.04 -4.00
C PRO A 222 -5.59 21.62 -2.78
N GLU A 223 -6.27 22.77 -2.94
CA GLU A 223 -7.08 23.40 -1.90
C GLU A 223 -8.57 23.03 -1.99
N ASN A 224 -8.98 22.25 -2.99
CA ASN A 224 -10.35 21.76 -3.10
C ASN A 224 -10.70 20.88 -1.88
N PRO A 225 -11.75 21.22 -1.09
CA PRO A 225 -12.13 20.48 0.10
C PRO A 225 -12.64 19.06 -0.19
N ASP A 226 -13.13 18.80 -1.40
CA ASP A 226 -13.63 17.49 -1.83
C ASP A 226 -12.51 16.58 -2.33
N ALA A 227 -11.31 17.12 -2.56
CA ALA A 227 -10.16 16.35 -2.98
C ALA A 227 -9.57 15.54 -1.82
N THR A 228 -9.47 14.22 -2.01
CA THR A 228 -8.92 13.32 -1.01
C THR A 228 -7.43 13.10 -1.21
N PHE A 229 -6.64 13.24 -0.16
CA PHE A 229 -5.20 12.92 -0.19
C PHE A 229 -4.99 11.40 -0.21
N VAL A 230 -4.44 10.88 -1.31
CA VAL A 230 -4.26 9.45 -1.57
C VAL A 230 -2.83 9.12 -1.99
N GLU A 231 -2.54 7.83 -2.00
CA GLU A 231 -1.31 7.26 -2.54
C GLU A 231 -1.62 6.11 -3.50
N VAL A 232 -0.77 5.96 -4.50
CA VAL A 232 -0.79 4.85 -5.44
C VAL A 232 0.32 3.87 -5.04
N VAL A 233 -0.06 2.64 -4.71
CA VAL A 233 0.88 1.60 -4.25
C VAL A 233 0.76 0.39 -5.17
N PRO A 234 1.65 0.23 -6.16
CA PRO A 234 1.63 -0.91 -7.06
C PRO A 234 1.66 -2.22 -6.27
N LYS A 235 0.94 -3.25 -6.75
CA LYS A 235 0.90 -4.56 -6.08
C LYS A 235 2.28 -5.15 -5.85
N LEU A 236 3.23 -4.87 -6.76
CA LEU A 236 4.65 -5.26 -6.62
C LEU A 236 5.31 -4.72 -5.35
N ASN A 237 4.81 -3.63 -4.77
CA ASN A 237 5.32 -3.04 -3.55
C ASN A 237 4.59 -3.53 -2.28
N TRP A 238 3.55 -4.35 -2.41
CA TRP A 238 2.82 -4.89 -1.26
C TRP A 238 3.70 -5.89 -0.51
N GLY A 239 3.71 -5.80 0.82
CA GLY A 239 4.52 -6.65 1.68
C GLY A 239 6.03 -6.38 1.64
N GLN A 240 6.50 -5.43 0.82
CA GLN A 240 7.92 -5.08 0.76
C GLN A 240 8.31 -4.11 1.87
N MET A 241 9.43 -4.40 2.54
CA MET A 241 10.07 -3.51 3.51
C MET A 241 10.78 -2.36 2.76
N LYS A 242 10.03 -1.31 2.41
CA LYS A 242 10.53 -0.09 1.76
C LYS A 242 10.34 1.11 2.69
N LEU A 243 11.25 2.07 2.57
CA LEU A 243 11.14 3.36 3.27
C LEU A 243 9.88 4.14 2.81
N GLU A 244 9.52 3.98 1.54
CA GLU A 244 8.30 4.48 0.91
C GLU A 244 7.82 3.42 -0.08
N SER A 245 6.60 2.91 0.11
CA SER A 245 6.02 1.88 -0.77
C SER A 245 5.17 2.48 -1.90
N ALA A 246 4.73 3.74 -1.76
CA ALA A 246 3.99 4.42 -2.81
C ALA A 246 4.87 4.66 -4.04
N SER A 247 4.34 4.39 -5.23
CA SER A 247 4.95 4.86 -6.48
C SER A 247 4.64 6.34 -6.72
N ASP A 248 3.46 6.77 -6.28
CA ASP A 248 2.96 8.14 -6.42
C ASP A 248 2.06 8.55 -5.22
N VAL A 249 1.95 9.86 -4.95
CA VAL A 249 1.06 10.46 -3.94
C VAL A 249 0.44 11.72 -4.51
N GLY A 250 -0.80 12.00 -4.11
CA GLY A 250 -1.54 13.08 -4.74
C GLY A 250 -2.93 13.31 -4.19
N PHE A 251 -3.69 14.09 -4.94
CA PHE A 251 -5.08 14.38 -4.64
C PHE A 251 -5.99 13.72 -5.67
N LEU A 252 -6.99 12.99 -5.17
CA LEU A 252 -8.02 12.33 -5.94
C LEU A 252 -9.33 13.09 -5.78
N LEU A 253 -9.98 13.42 -6.89
CA LEU A 253 -11.29 14.07 -6.94
C LEU A 253 -12.22 13.24 -7.82
N LEU A 254 -13.44 12.98 -7.34
CA LEU A 254 -14.50 12.38 -8.12
C LEU A 254 -15.41 13.48 -8.66
N ASP A 255 -15.23 13.86 -9.92
CA ASP A 255 -16.09 14.84 -10.57
C ASP A 255 -17.39 14.15 -11.04
N LYS A 256 -18.40 14.21 -10.18
CA LYS A 256 -19.72 13.59 -10.43
C LYS A 256 -20.47 14.24 -11.58
N GLN A 257 -20.25 15.53 -11.84
CA GLN A 257 -20.93 16.26 -12.92
C GLN A 257 -20.41 15.79 -14.28
N ARG A 258 -19.09 15.64 -14.41
CA ARG A 258 -18.45 15.15 -15.63
C ARG A 258 -18.34 13.63 -15.70
N ARG A 259 -18.63 12.95 -14.59
CA ARG A 259 -18.43 11.51 -14.38
C ARG A 259 -16.99 11.12 -14.67
N GLU A 260 -16.05 11.86 -14.10
CA GLU A 260 -14.61 11.66 -14.26
C GLU A 260 -13.94 11.42 -12.90
N ILE A 261 -12.95 10.54 -12.88
CA ILE A 261 -12.01 10.37 -11.77
C ILE A 261 -10.77 11.15 -12.13
N LEU A 262 -10.45 12.16 -11.33
CA LEU A 262 -9.30 13.04 -11.52
C LEU A 262 -8.26 12.76 -10.44
N PHE A 263 -7.00 12.60 -10.85
CA PHE A 263 -5.88 12.47 -9.94
C PHE A 263 -4.75 13.40 -10.36
N GLU A 264 -4.26 14.20 -9.42
CA GLU A 264 -3.04 14.99 -9.56
C GLU A 264 -1.98 14.35 -8.65
N GLY A 265 -0.94 13.74 -9.22
CA GLY A 265 0.12 13.03 -8.50
C GLY A 265 1.48 13.72 -8.55
N ASP A 266 2.46 13.24 -7.78
CA ASP A 266 3.85 13.69 -7.84
C ASP A 266 4.53 13.29 -9.16
N LYS A 267 4.12 12.18 -9.80
CA LYS A 267 4.74 11.68 -11.05
C LYS A 267 3.77 11.58 -12.20
N GLU A 268 2.51 11.27 -11.96
CA GLU A 268 1.50 11.09 -12.98
C GLU A 268 0.22 11.87 -12.65
N CYS A 269 -0.50 12.27 -13.70
CA CYS A 269 -1.82 12.87 -13.62
C CYS A 269 -2.81 11.97 -14.37
N TYR A 270 -3.95 11.66 -13.76
CA TYR A 270 -4.99 10.81 -14.34
C TYR A 270 -6.25 11.61 -14.60
N ARG A 271 -6.83 11.43 -15.79
CA ARG A 271 -8.21 11.80 -16.10
C ARG A 271 -8.90 10.58 -16.67
N ILE A 272 -9.79 9.99 -15.88
CA ILE A 272 -10.39 8.70 -16.17
C ILE A 272 -11.89 8.90 -16.26
N PRO A 273 -12.47 8.95 -17.46
CA PRO A 273 -13.92 8.92 -17.61
C PRO A 273 -14.48 7.65 -16.96
N ALA A 274 -15.62 7.73 -16.28
CA ALA A 274 -16.24 6.57 -15.64
C ALA A 274 -16.52 5.43 -16.65
N ALA A 275 -16.78 5.78 -17.92
CA ALA A 275 -16.94 4.83 -19.00
C ALA A 275 -15.64 4.08 -19.40
N ALA A 276 -14.47 4.61 -19.06
CA ALA A 276 -13.18 3.95 -19.29
C ALA A 276 -12.84 2.93 -18.18
N VAL A 277 -13.57 2.96 -17.05
CA VAL A 277 -13.36 2.03 -15.92
C VAL A 277 -13.91 0.65 -16.26
N THR A 278 -13.04 -0.35 -16.29
CA THR A 278 -13.40 -1.75 -16.56
C THR A 278 -13.74 -2.49 -15.28
N SER A 279 -12.92 -2.30 -14.24
CA SER A 279 -13.13 -2.87 -12.90
C SER A 279 -12.73 -1.86 -11.81
N CYS A 280 -13.41 -1.96 -10.67
CA CYS A 280 -13.13 -1.20 -9.45
C CYS A 280 -13.41 -2.10 -8.24
N GLU A 281 -12.34 -2.68 -7.70
CA GLU A 281 -12.40 -3.69 -6.63
C GLU A 281 -11.78 -3.18 -5.34
N VAL A 282 -12.21 -3.73 -4.21
CA VAL A 282 -11.52 -3.56 -2.93
C VAL A 282 -10.63 -4.77 -2.70
N GLU A 283 -9.32 -4.56 -2.72
CA GLU A 283 -8.34 -5.58 -2.39
C GLU A 283 -7.79 -5.36 -0.98
N VAL A 284 -7.49 -6.45 -0.27
CA VAL A 284 -7.00 -6.42 1.10
C VAL A 284 -5.65 -7.12 1.17
N HIS A 285 -4.63 -6.39 1.60
CA HIS A 285 -3.32 -6.94 1.88
C HIS A 285 -3.09 -7.00 3.40
N ILE A 286 -2.55 -8.12 3.89
CA ILE A 286 -2.23 -8.31 5.31
C ILE A 286 -0.74 -8.09 5.51
N VAL A 287 -0.37 -6.95 6.08
CA VAL A 287 1.01 -6.65 6.45
C VAL A 287 1.35 -7.38 7.75
N GLY A 288 2.48 -8.10 7.79
CA GLY A 288 2.91 -8.86 8.97
C GLY A 288 2.10 -10.14 9.19
N GLN A 289 1.66 -10.79 8.11
CA GLN A 289 0.94 -12.06 8.17
C GLN A 289 1.71 -13.08 9.04
N GLY A 290 0.99 -13.74 9.96
CA GLY A 290 1.57 -14.69 10.92
C GLY A 290 2.11 -14.05 12.21
N THR A 291 2.06 -12.73 12.36
CA THR A 291 2.45 -12.04 13.60
C THR A 291 1.22 -11.52 14.35
N HIS A 292 1.34 -11.32 15.67
CA HIS A 292 0.29 -10.66 16.48
C HIS A 292 0.02 -9.21 16.04
N GLY A 293 0.91 -8.60 15.26
CA GLY A 293 0.78 -7.25 14.70
C GLY A 293 0.18 -7.19 13.28
N ALA A 294 -0.38 -8.31 12.78
CA ALA A 294 -0.92 -8.37 11.43
C ALA A 294 -1.97 -7.28 11.19
N THR A 295 -1.72 -6.41 10.21
CA THR A 295 -2.58 -5.25 9.91
C THR A 295 -3.17 -5.38 8.51
N ARG A 296 -4.50 -5.25 8.42
CA ARG A 296 -5.21 -5.19 7.14
C ARG A 296 -5.07 -3.80 6.52
N VAL A 297 -4.65 -3.79 5.27
CA VAL A 297 -4.55 -2.60 4.42
C VAL A 297 -5.50 -2.79 3.25
N PHE A 298 -6.34 -1.79 3.01
CA PHE A 298 -7.40 -1.83 2.02
C PHE A 298 -7.03 -0.90 0.87
N TYR A 299 -7.17 -1.38 -0.37
CA TYR A 299 -6.91 -0.63 -1.59
C TYR A 299 -8.14 -0.65 -2.47
N VAL A 300 -8.48 0.49 -3.08
CA VAL A 300 -9.34 0.50 -4.27
C VAL A 300 -8.43 0.25 -5.46
N VAL A 301 -8.62 -0.87 -6.16
CA VAL A 301 -7.86 -1.18 -7.35
C VAL A 301 -8.67 -0.78 -8.57
N LEU A 302 -8.29 0.36 -9.14
CA LEU A 302 -8.94 0.93 -10.31
C LEU A 302 -8.30 0.36 -11.57
N ARG A 303 -9.12 -0.17 -12.47
CA ARG A 303 -8.71 -0.72 -13.75
C ARG A 303 -9.48 -0.03 -14.87
N GLY A 304 -8.79 0.27 -15.96
CA GLY A 304 -9.42 0.94 -17.09
C GLY A 304 -8.70 0.74 -18.39
N HIS A 305 -9.40 1.10 -19.47
CA HIS A 305 -8.82 1.15 -20.81
C HIS A 305 -7.89 2.34 -20.93
N HIS A 306 -6.68 2.10 -21.45
CA HIS A 306 -5.68 3.12 -21.78
C HIS A 306 -5.25 2.93 -23.26
N PRO A 307 -4.75 3.95 -23.99
CA PRO A 307 -4.38 3.77 -25.39
C PRO A 307 -3.30 2.70 -25.60
N GLY A 308 -2.43 2.52 -24.60
CA GLY A 308 -1.40 1.48 -24.56
C GLY A 308 -1.89 0.10 -24.06
N GLY A 309 -3.19 -0.08 -23.83
CA GLY A 309 -3.76 -1.34 -23.36
C GLY A 309 -4.42 -1.22 -21.99
N PHE A 310 -4.13 -2.18 -21.11
CA PHE A 310 -4.70 -2.21 -19.77
C PHE A 310 -3.90 -1.33 -18.81
N TRP A 311 -4.60 -0.58 -17.97
CA TRP A 311 -4.00 0.20 -16.89
C TRP A 311 -4.64 -0.16 -15.54
N GLU A 312 -3.81 -0.15 -14.49
CA GLU A 312 -4.20 -0.40 -13.11
C GLU A 312 -3.53 0.61 -12.17
N ALA A 313 -4.30 1.14 -11.23
CA ALA A 313 -3.78 1.90 -10.09
C ALA A 313 -4.44 1.44 -8.78
N PRO A 314 -3.70 0.74 -7.90
CA PRO A 314 -4.15 0.49 -6.54
C PRO A 314 -3.99 1.76 -5.70
N VAL A 315 -5.12 2.34 -5.32
CA VAL A 315 -5.21 3.60 -4.57
C VAL A 315 -5.64 3.33 -3.14
N ARG A 316 -5.04 4.02 -2.17
CA ARG A 316 -5.57 4.10 -0.81
C ARG A 316 -5.45 5.51 -0.26
N LYS A 317 -6.27 5.84 0.74
CA LYS A 317 -6.13 7.09 1.48
C LYS A 317 -4.78 7.11 2.19
N ARG A 318 -4.05 8.22 2.05
CA ARG A 318 -2.76 8.41 2.74
C ARG A 318 -3.02 8.91 4.17
N GLY A 319 -2.41 8.25 5.15
CA GLY A 319 -2.64 8.51 6.58
C GLY A 319 -3.73 7.62 7.19
N ASP A 320 -4.14 7.95 8.43
CA ASP A 320 -5.07 7.13 9.20
C ASP A 320 -4.55 5.68 9.38
N THR A 321 -3.23 5.45 9.48
CA THR A 321 -2.63 4.09 9.53
C THR A 321 -2.67 3.44 10.91
N GLY A 322 -3.26 4.11 11.90
CA GLY A 322 -3.46 3.61 13.25
C GLY A 322 -4.06 2.21 13.35
N LEU A 323 -3.70 1.49 14.42
CA LEU A 323 -4.25 0.18 14.78
C LEU A 323 -5.78 0.22 14.87
N PHE A 324 -6.32 1.29 15.47
CA PHE A 324 -7.76 1.46 15.69
C PHE A 324 -8.50 2.02 14.46
N LEU A 325 -7.80 2.37 13.38
CA LEU A 325 -8.38 3.04 12.21
C LEU A 325 -8.71 2.08 11.06
N SER A 326 -8.51 0.76 11.23
CA SER A 326 -8.79 -0.25 10.20
C SER A 326 -10.22 -0.19 9.64
N ARG A 327 -11.24 -0.10 10.52
CA ARG A 327 -12.65 0.05 10.10
C ARG A 327 -12.93 1.37 9.38
N LYS A 328 -12.21 2.44 9.72
CA LYS A 328 -12.34 3.74 9.03
C LYS A 328 -11.77 3.65 7.63
N ARG A 329 -10.61 3.00 7.46
CA ARG A 329 -9.99 2.75 6.15
C ARG A 329 -10.89 1.89 5.26
N GLN A 330 -11.39 0.77 5.80
CA GLN A 330 -12.33 -0.09 5.06
C GLN A 330 -13.56 0.68 4.58
N ARG A 331 -14.23 1.41 5.48
CA ARG A 331 -15.42 2.23 5.11
C ARG A 331 -15.11 3.26 4.03
N TRP A 332 -13.95 3.91 4.09
CA TRP A 332 -13.54 4.85 3.06
C TRP A 332 -13.29 4.16 1.71
N THR A 333 -12.58 3.03 1.71
CA THR A 333 -12.28 2.26 0.49
C THR A 333 -13.57 1.71 -0.15
N ASP A 334 -14.49 1.18 0.66
CA ASP A 334 -15.80 0.71 0.20
C ASP A 334 -16.66 1.88 -0.34
N GLY A 335 -16.60 3.04 0.32
CA GLY A 335 -17.27 4.26 -0.12
C GLY A 335 -16.74 4.75 -1.46
N LEU A 336 -15.41 4.85 -1.61
CA LEU A 336 -14.77 5.27 -2.85
C LEU A 336 -15.13 4.32 -4.01
N ARG A 337 -15.06 3.00 -3.80
CA ARG A 337 -15.50 2.02 -4.80
C ARG A 337 -16.96 2.24 -5.20
N ARG A 338 -17.85 2.41 -4.22
CA ARG A 338 -19.28 2.61 -4.47
C ARG A 338 -19.53 3.84 -5.35
N GLU A 339 -18.91 4.97 -5.01
CA GLU A 339 -19.07 6.22 -5.76
C GLU A 339 -18.54 6.09 -7.20
N ILE A 340 -17.43 5.38 -7.41
CA ILE A 340 -16.91 5.11 -8.76
C ILE A 340 -17.88 4.24 -9.57
N LEU A 341 -18.46 3.20 -8.97
CA LEU A 341 -19.41 2.30 -9.65
C LEU A 341 -20.73 3.02 -9.98
N GLU A 342 -21.21 3.89 -9.08
CA GLU A 342 -22.36 4.76 -9.31
C GLU A 342 -22.09 5.71 -10.48
N MET A 343 -20.91 6.34 -10.54
CA MET A 343 -20.50 7.17 -11.68
C MET A 343 -20.41 6.37 -12.98
N ARG A 344 -20.14 5.06 -12.97
CA ARG A 344 -20.16 4.20 -14.17
C ARG A 344 -21.59 3.85 -14.62
N GLY A 345 -22.59 4.05 -13.76
CA GLY A 345 -23.99 3.71 -14.04
C GLY A 345 -24.34 2.25 -13.76
N HIS A 346 -23.52 1.54 -12.98
CA HIS A 346 -23.87 0.22 -12.47
C HIS A 346 -24.76 0.38 -11.23
N PRO A 347 -25.91 -0.31 -11.15
CA PRO A 347 -26.65 -0.39 -9.90
C PRO A 347 -25.75 -1.05 -8.84
N VAL A 348 -25.55 -0.36 -7.72
CA VAL A 348 -24.73 -0.79 -6.57
C VAL A 348 -25.40 -1.92 -5.81
#